data_AF-A0A2N2Y1T8-F1
#
_entry.id   AF-A0A2N2Y1T8-F1
#
_cell.length_a   1.000
_cell.length_b   1.000
_cell.length_c   1.000
_cell.angle_alpha   90.00
_cell.angle_beta   90.00
_cell.angle_gamma   90.00
#
_symmetry.space_group_name_H-M   'P 1'
#
loop_
_entity.id
_entity.type
_entity.pdbx_description
1 polymer ?
#
loop_
_entity_poly.entity_id
_entity_poly.type
_entity_poly.pdbx_seq_one_letter_code
_entity_poly.pdbx_strand_id
1 'polypeptide(L)'
;MRACKFLLFLLLISCTNSGSNQSEKSQAETKPLLESDSFMGSTTQDQTTYPSIVSVNVADTSNLHTTYLQTRAAITEHRLALAQKMDSSDSNLQVTGKYLYTQLLQHIIPPWYGTVWDFNGTSDIPNQGSIACGYFVSTTLKHLGFNLNRYKLAQQYSLKIIELLCGKENTKTWSPEQFSKMISYIKNREEDVYLIGLSCHVGFLSLENDTVYFIHSSYVDPLCVIKEYAETSPVLEYSNVFVTGPLFSNKALVKKWIEQEAITVQ
;
A
#
# COMPACT_ATOMS: atom_id res chain seq x y z
N MET A 1 -13.93 21.30 8.99
CA MET A 1 -13.12 21.61 7.79
C MET A 1 -11.84 22.32 8.20
N ARG A 2 -10.73 21.58 8.35
CA ARG A 2 -9.39 22.16 8.46
C ARG A 2 -8.61 21.68 7.26
N ALA A 3 -8.47 22.57 6.27
CA ALA A 3 -7.72 22.33 5.06
C ALA A 3 -6.24 22.10 5.39
N CYS A 4 -5.69 21.03 4.83
CA CYS A 4 -4.27 20.73 4.83
C CYS A 4 -3.54 21.92 4.20
N LYS A 5 -2.79 22.69 5.00
CA LYS A 5 -2.01 23.83 4.52
C LYS A 5 -0.81 23.30 3.73
N PHE A 6 -0.93 23.28 2.41
CA PHE A 6 0.20 23.15 1.50
C PHE A 6 1.05 24.42 1.59
N LEU A 7 2.29 24.28 2.06
CA LEU A 7 3.31 25.32 1.92
C LEU A 7 3.85 25.26 0.49
N LEU A 8 3.25 26.06 -0.40
CA LEU A 8 3.70 26.21 -1.78
C LEU A 8 4.94 27.13 -1.78
N PHE A 9 6.14 26.54 -1.90
CA PHE A 9 7.36 27.31 -2.13
C PHE A 9 7.37 27.80 -3.59
N LEU A 10 6.93 29.04 -3.79
CA LEU A 10 7.09 29.76 -5.05
C LEU A 10 8.54 30.25 -5.18
N LEU A 11 9.36 29.50 -5.92
CA LEU A 11 10.64 30.00 -6.44
C LEU A 11 10.34 30.88 -7.66
N LEU A 12 10.30 32.19 -7.44
CA LEU A 12 10.39 33.18 -8.52
C LEU A 12 11.87 33.34 -8.89
N ILE A 13 12.29 32.71 -9.98
CA ILE A 13 13.57 33.01 -10.64
C ILE A 13 13.31 34.15 -11.62
N SER A 14 13.61 35.37 -11.18
CA SER A 14 13.72 36.52 -12.07
C SER A 14 15.16 36.60 -12.57
N CYS A 15 15.38 36.28 -13.84
CA CYS A 15 16.63 36.56 -14.54
C CYS A 15 16.79 38.08 -14.70
N THR A 16 17.91 38.64 -14.25
CA THR A 16 18.44 39.89 -14.80
C THR A 16 19.93 39.73 -15.09
N ASN A 17 20.33 40.15 -16.29
CA ASN A 17 21.70 40.09 -16.78
C ASN A 17 22.33 41.49 -16.72
N SER A 18 23.63 41.50 -16.46
CA SER A 18 24.67 42.50 -16.78
C SER A 18 24.62 43.89 -16.13
N GLY A 19 25.71 44.25 -15.44
CA GLY A 19 26.06 45.65 -15.20
C GLY A 19 27.02 45.96 -14.03
N SER A 20 28.32 45.67 -14.21
CA SER A 20 29.51 46.36 -13.67
C SER A 20 29.70 46.72 -12.17
N ASN A 21 30.79 46.17 -11.62
CA ASN A 21 31.82 46.74 -10.72
C ASN A 21 31.44 47.79 -9.66
N GLN A 22 31.70 47.48 -8.38
CA GLN A 22 32.85 48.02 -7.63
C GLN A 22 33.03 47.31 -6.28
N SER A 23 34.28 47.32 -5.83
CA SER A 23 34.86 46.65 -4.67
C SER A 23 34.50 47.30 -3.33
N GLU A 24 34.26 46.50 -2.29
CA GLU A 24 34.62 46.87 -0.92
C GLU A 24 34.85 45.62 -0.06
N LYS A 25 35.99 45.62 0.63
CA LYS A 25 36.44 44.62 1.61
C LYS A 25 35.74 44.90 2.95
N SER A 26 35.22 43.88 3.64
CA SER A 26 35.40 43.76 5.09
C SER A 26 34.91 42.41 5.65
N GLN A 27 35.85 41.74 6.33
CA GLN A 27 35.69 40.94 7.56
C GLN A 27 34.74 39.73 7.54
N ALA A 28 35.37 38.56 7.37
CA ALA A 28 34.84 37.27 7.78
C ALA A 28 34.97 37.14 9.31
N GLU A 29 33.85 36.91 9.97
CA GLU A 29 33.79 36.51 11.37
C GLU A 29 33.32 35.06 11.45
N THR A 30 34.26 34.17 11.75
CA THR A 30 34.06 32.75 12.03
C THR A 30 33.58 32.54 13.46
N LYS A 31 32.53 31.73 13.65
CA LYS A 31 32.17 31.12 14.94
C LYS A 31 31.57 29.72 14.69
N PRO A 32 31.66 28.78 15.65
CA PRO A 32 32.47 27.57 15.46
C PRO A 32 31.62 26.31 15.34
N LEU A 33 32.25 25.27 14.81
CA LEU A 33 31.86 23.87 15.02
C LEU A 33 31.78 23.59 16.53
N LEU A 34 30.68 23.01 16.98
CA LEU A 34 30.62 22.29 18.24
C LEU A 34 30.68 20.80 17.93
N GLU A 35 31.70 20.21 18.53
CA GLU A 35 32.11 18.82 18.44
C GLU A 35 31.11 17.87 19.09
N SER A 36 31.26 16.64 18.65
CA SER A 36 30.71 15.40 19.18
C SER A 36 30.91 15.24 20.69
N ASP A 37 29.81 14.96 21.39
CA ASP A 37 29.85 14.16 22.60
C ASP A 37 29.34 12.75 22.31
N SER A 38 30.28 11.82 22.34
CA SER A 38 30.05 10.40 22.45
C SER A 38 29.34 10.07 23.76
N PHE A 39 28.13 9.53 23.70
CA PHE A 39 27.55 8.79 24.82
C PHE A 39 27.13 7.40 24.33
N MET A 40 27.98 6.41 24.63
CA MET A 40 27.68 5.00 24.51
C MET A 40 26.70 4.56 25.59
N GLY A 41 25.71 3.77 25.17
CA GLY A 41 25.22 2.63 25.94
C GLY A 41 24.04 2.88 26.87
N SER A 42 22.83 2.67 26.35
CA SER A 42 21.84 1.86 27.06
C SER A 42 20.81 1.35 26.08
N THR A 43 20.90 0.05 25.82
CA THR A 43 19.92 -0.74 25.09
C THR A 43 18.63 -0.82 25.88
N THR A 44 17.61 -0.09 25.44
CA THR A 44 16.22 -0.50 25.65
C THR A 44 15.52 -0.34 24.31
N GLN A 45 15.18 -1.46 23.69
CA GLN A 45 14.10 -1.50 22.71
C GLN A 45 12.86 -0.98 23.44
N ASP A 46 12.56 0.29 23.27
CA ASP A 46 11.26 0.83 23.63
C ASP A 46 10.31 0.30 22.55
N GLN A 47 9.73 -0.87 22.82
CA GLN A 47 8.55 -1.32 22.09
C GLN A 47 7.45 -0.34 22.44
N THR A 48 7.33 0.72 21.66
CA THR A 48 6.10 1.51 21.60
C THR A 48 4.99 0.54 21.20
N THR A 49 4.24 0.07 22.18
CA THR A 49 3.12 -0.85 21.96
C THR A 49 2.00 -0.05 21.32
N TYR A 50 1.90 -0.09 20.00
CA TYR A 50 0.74 0.44 19.28
C TYR A 50 -0.41 -0.56 19.40
N PRO A 51 -1.47 -0.26 20.17
CA PRO A 51 -2.55 -1.21 20.40
C PRO A 51 -3.36 -1.52 19.13
N SER A 52 -3.23 -0.70 18.07
CA SER A 52 -3.84 -0.97 16.77
C SER A 52 -3.10 -2.03 15.97
N ILE A 53 -1.77 -2.17 16.13
CA ILE A 53 -0.93 -3.00 15.27
C ILE A 53 -0.97 -4.45 15.74
N VAL A 54 -1.20 -5.36 14.79
CA VAL A 54 -1.11 -6.80 15.04
C VAL A 54 0.36 -7.21 15.00
N SER A 55 0.85 -7.85 16.06
CA SER A 55 2.18 -8.46 16.07
C SER A 55 2.23 -9.56 15.01
N VAL A 56 3.08 -9.40 13.99
CA VAL A 56 3.29 -10.42 12.96
C VAL A 56 4.56 -11.18 13.28
N ASN A 57 4.46 -12.50 13.46
CA ASN A 57 5.64 -13.35 13.60
C ASN A 57 6.38 -13.39 12.26
N VAL A 58 7.48 -12.64 12.14
CA VAL A 58 8.35 -12.72 10.98
C VAL A 58 9.11 -14.04 11.06
N ALA A 59 8.79 -14.98 10.17
CA ALA A 59 9.51 -16.25 10.05
C ALA A 59 10.98 -16.02 9.66
N ASP A 60 11.82 -17.00 9.97
CA ASP A 60 13.27 -17.04 9.71
C ASP A 60 13.64 -16.42 8.36
N THR A 61 14.32 -15.27 8.43
CA THR A 61 14.60 -14.37 7.31
C THR A 61 15.64 -14.93 6.34
N SER A 62 16.38 -15.97 6.74
CA SER A 62 17.47 -16.56 5.95
C SER A 62 17.03 -17.11 4.59
N ASN A 63 15.75 -17.47 4.43
CA ASN A 63 15.22 -18.01 3.16
C ASN A 63 13.95 -17.30 2.65
N LEU A 64 13.57 -16.17 3.25
CA LEU A 64 12.32 -15.47 2.95
C LEU A 64 12.21 -15.08 1.47
N HIS A 65 13.30 -14.56 0.88
CA HIS A 65 13.32 -14.14 -0.51
C HIS A 65 13.15 -15.31 -1.49
N THR A 66 13.84 -16.44 -1.25
CA THR A 66 13.69 -17.64 -2.08
C THR A 66 12.28 -18.19 -2.01
N THR A 67 11.73 -18.34 -0.79
CA THR A 67 10.36 -18.80 -0.59
C THR A 67 9.37 -17.88 -1.30
N TYR A 68 9.57 -16.57 -1.23
CA TYR A 68 8.74 -15.59 -1.93
C TYR A 68 8.75 -15.76 -3.46
N LEU A 69 9.93 -15.99 -4.04
CA LEU A 69 10.04 -16.26 -5.48
C LEU A 69 9.39 -17.59 -5.88
N GLN A 70 9.53 -18.63 -5.05
CA GLN A 70 8.89 -19.93 -5.25
C GLN A 70 7.36 -19.83 -5.20
N THR A 71 6.81 -19.09 -4.23
CA THR A 71 5.37 -18.79 -4.16
C THR A 71 4.89 -18.13 -5.45
N ARG A 72 5.60 -17.11 -5.96
CA ARG A 72 5.22 -16.41 -7.20
C ARG A 72 5.27 -17.33 -8.43
N ALA A 73 6.24 -18.23 -8.49
CA ALA A 73 6.34 -19.23 -9.54
C ALA A 73 5.15 -20.21 -9.49
N ALA A 74 4.84 -20.75 -8.30
CA ALA A 74 3.70 -21.65 -8.10
C ALA A 74 2.35 -21.00 -8.47
N ILE A 75 2.16 -19.72 -8.13
CA ILE A 75 0.96 -18.96 -8.53
C ILE A 75 0.86 -18.86 -10.06
N THR A 76 1.99 -18.64 -10.74
CA THR A 76 2.05 -18.56 -12.20
C THR A 76 1.73 -19.90 -12.84
N GLU A 77 2.27 -21.00 -12.34
CA GLU A 77 1.96 -22.36 -12.80
C GLU A 77 0.48 -22.71 -12.63
N HIS A 78 -0.10 -22.37 -11.47
CA HIS A 78 -1.52 -22.57 -11.19
C HIS A 78 -2.40 -21.81 -12.20
N ARG A 79 -2.07 -20.53 -12.46
CA ARG A 79 -2.76 -19.72 -13.47
C ARG A 79 -2.70 -20.35 -14.86
N LEU A 80 -1.53 -20.83 -15.29
CA LEU A 80 -1.34 -21.47 -16.59
C LEU A 80 -2.18 -22.74 -16.72
N ALA A 81 -2.26 -23.55 -15.66
CA ALA A 81 -3.10 -24.74 -15.62
C ALA A 81 -4.60 -24.42 -15.73
N LEU A 82 -5.07 -23.32 -15.13
CA LEU A 82 -6.44 -22.84 -15.28
C LEU A 82 -6.71 -22.31 -16.69
N ALA A 83 -5.80 -21.51 -17.25
CA ALA A 83 -5.93 -20.93 -18.59
C ALA A 83 -6.03 -22.02 -19.68
N GLN A 84 -5.27 -23.11 -19.55
CA GLN A 84 -5.33 -24.25 -20.48
C GLN A 84 -6.69 -24.95 -20.51
N LYS A 85 -7.43 -24.95 -19.39
CA LYS A 85 -8.76 -25.55 -19.31
C LYS A 85 -9.84 -24.70 -19.99
N MET A 86 -9.55 -23.42 -20.27
CA MET A 86 -10.48 -22.42 -20.84
C MET A 86 -11.84 -22.34 -20.13
N ASP A 87 -11.91 -22.79 -18.87
CA ASP A 87 -13.15 -22.81 -18.10
C ASP A 87 -13.29 -21.48 -17.35
N SER A 88 -14.08 -20.57 -17.92
CA SER A 88 -14.47 -19.30 -17.26
C SER A 88 -15.87 -19.38 -16.64
N SER A 89 -16.32 -20.57 -16.24
CA SER A 89 -17.59 -20.71 -15.53
C SER A 89 -17.59 -19.95 -14.21
N ASP A 90 -18.78 -19.50 -13.79
CA ASP A 90 -18.97 -18.75 -12.54
C ASP A 90 -18.42 -19.49 -11.30
N SER A 91 -18.57 -20.81 -11.28
CA SER A 91 -18.02 -21.67 -10.23
C SER A 91 -16.49 -21.62 -10.20
N ASN A 92 -15.84 -21.76 -11.38
CA ASN A 92 -14.38 -21.71 -11.46
C ASN A 92 -13.84 -20.32 -11.10
N LEU A 93 -14.53 -19.24 -11.50
CA LEU A 93 -14.16 -17.88 -11.11
C LEU A 93 -14.27 -17.67 -9.59
N GLN A 94 -15.30 -18.22 -8.94
CA GLN A 94 -15.44 -18.14 -7.48
C GLN A 94 -14.33 -18.92 -6.75
N VAL A 95 -14.03 -20.15 -7.21
CA VAL A 95 -12.92 -20.96 -6.65
C VAL A 95 -11.58 -20.25 -6.84
N THR A 96 -11.36 -19.67 -8.02
CA THR A 96 -10.13 -18.90 -8.32
C THR A 96 -10.04 -17.65 -7.46
N GLY A 97 -11.16 -16.94 -7.21
CA GLY A 97 -11.19 -15.80 -6.30
C GLY A 97 -10.74 -16.16 -4.88
N LYS A 98 -11.22 -17.29 -4.34
CA LYS A 98 -10.79 -17.81 -3.03
C LYS A 98 -9.32 -18.21 -2.99
N TYR A 99 -8.83 -18.80 -4.09
CA TYR A 99 -7.40 -19.08 -4.25
C TYR A 99 -6.57 -17.78 -4.18
N LEU A 100 -6.95 -16.75 -4.94
CA LEU A 100 -6.28 -15.45 -4.95
C LEU A 100 -6.33 -14.75 -3.59
N TYR A 101 -7.47 -14.79 -2.89
CA TYR A 101 -7.61 -14.33 -1.51
C TYR A 101 -6.53 -14.95 -0.61
N THR A 102 -6.44 -16.28 -0.64
CA THR A 102 -5.49 -17.05 0.18
C THR A 102 -4.05 -16.69 -0.17
N GLN A 103 -3.71 -16.69 -1.47
CA GLN A 103 -2.37 -16.38 -1.93
C GLN A 103 -1.95 -14.94 -1.57
N LEU A 104 -2.87 -13.97 -1.70
CA LEU A 104 -2.58 -12.58 -1.38
C LEU A 104 -2.28 -12.41 0.12
N LEU A 105 -3.20 -12.84 0.98
CA LEU A 105 -3.11 -12.58 2.42
C LEU A 105 -2.10 -13.48 3.15
N GLN A 106 -1.92 -14.72 2.72
CA GLN A 106 -1.09 -15.69 3.46
C GLN A 106 0.32 -15.83 2.91
N HIS A 107 0.57 -15.44 1.66
CA HIS A 107 1.88 -15.68 1.03
C HIS A 107 2.48 -14.45 0.34
N ILE A 108 1.68 -13.60 -0.30
CA ILE A 108 2.21 -12.43 -1.02
C ILE A 108 2.43 -11.24 -0.11
N ILE A 109 1.46 -10.87 0.72
CA ILE A 109 1.55 -9.72 1.63
C ILE A 109 2.50 -9.97 2.82
N PRO A 110 2.51 -11.13 3.50
CA PRO A 110 3.25 -11.26 4.76
C PRO A 110 4.74 -10.94 4.70
N PRO A 111 5.48 -11.31 3.63
CA PRO A 111 6.88 -10.90 3.50
C PRO A 111 7.07 -9.39 3.39
N TRP A 112 6.05 -8.59 3.05
CA TRP A 112 6.16 -7.13 3.00
C TRP A 112 6.08 -6.46 4.36
N TYR A 113 5.50 -7.09 5.39
CA TYR A 113 5.41 -6.48 6.71
C TYR A 113 6.79 -6.03 7.21
N GLY A 114 6.87 -4.81 7.74
CA GLY A 114 8.12 -4.18 8.15
C GLY A 114 8.89 -3.46 7.04
N THR A 115 8.51 -3.61 5.76
CA THR A 115 9.14 -2.84 4.67
C THR A 115 8.91 -1.35 4.90
N VAL A 116 9.99 -0.58 4.97
CA VAL A 116 9.97 0.85 5.30
C VAL A 116 9.07 1.60 4.33
N TRP A 117 8.30 2.55 4.85
CA TRP A 117 7.51 3.47 4.06
C TRP A 117 8.37 4.66 3.64
N ASP A 118 8.18 5.11 2.40
CA ASP A 118 8.65 6.41 1.91
C ASP A 118 7.66 6.87 0.85
N PHE A 119 7.40 8.19 0.76
CA PHE A 119 6.47 8.75 -0.24
C PHE A 119 6.89 8.43 -1.68
N ASN A 120 8.19 8.38 -1.95
CA ASN A 120 8.79 8.02 -3.24
C ASN A 120 9.26 6.55 -3.26
N GLY A 121 8.92 5.77 -2.23
CA GLY A 121 9.30 4.37 -2.12
C GLY A 121 8.72 3.54 -3.27
N THR A 122 9.59 2.88 -4.01
CA THR A 122 9.22 2.05 -5.17
C THR A 122 9.83 0.66 -5.09
N SER A 123 10.06 0.10 -3.90
CA SER A 123 10.64 -1.24 -3.81
C SER A 123 9.82 -2.30 -4.58
N ASP A 124 10.52 -3.23 -5.21
CA ASP A 124 9.95 -4.43 -5.86
C ASP A 124 10.35 -5.70 -5.09
N ILE A 125 10.96 -5.55 -3.91
CA ILE A 125 11.45 -6.65 -3.08
C ILE A 125 11.01 -6.42 -1.63
N PRO A 126 10.27 -7.36 -1.00
CA PRO A 126 9.88 -7.24 0.40
C PRO A 126 11.11 -7.05 1.31
N ASN A 127 10.97 -6.22 2.35
CA ASN A 127 12.01 -5.93 3.34
C ASN A 127 13.31 -5.34 2.78
N GLN A 128 13.29 -4.79 1.55
CA GLN A 128 14.42 -4.07 0.97
C GLN A 128 13.97 -2.71 0.46
N GLY A 129 14.76 -1.66 0.75
CA GLY A 129 14.40 -0.29 0.38
C GLY A 129 13.11 0.17 1.05
N SER A 130 12.35 1.02 0.35
CA SER A 130 11.11 1.59 0.84
C SER A 130 9.97 1.50 -0.18
N ILE A 131 8.72 1.50 0.29
CA ILE A 131 7.54 1.36 -0.57
C ILE A 131 6.40 2.30 -0.16
N ALA A 132 5.90 3.10 -1.09
CA ALA A 132 4.72 3.94 -0.87
C ALA A 132 3.43 3.10 -0.96
N CYS A 133 2.32 3.63 -0.47
CA CYS A 133 1.04 2.92 -0.38
C CYS A 133 0.49 2.42 -1.73
N GLY A 134 0.50 3.27 -2.76
CA GLY A 134 0.10 2.90 -4.12
C GLY A 134 1.00 1.83 -4.73
N TYR A 135 2.31 1.91 -4.47
CA TYR A 135 3.27 0.89 -4.90
C TYR A 135 3.11 -0.41 -4.13
N PHE A 136 2.78 -0.38 -2.85
CA PHE A 136 2.49 -1.59 -2.09
C PHE A 136 1.31 -2.37 -2.68
N VAL A 137 0.20 -1.69 -2.95
CA VAL A 137 -0.97 -2.29 -3.60
C VAL A 137 -0.62 -2.81 -4.99
N SER A 138 -0.02 -1.99 -5.85
CA SER A 138 0.24 -2.38 -7.23
C SER A 138 1.29 -3.48 -7.36
N THR A 139 2.30 -3.49 -6.49
CA THR A 139 3.39 -4.48 -6.50
C THR A 139 2.91 -5.82 -6.00
N THR A 140 2.15 -5.86 -4.91
CA THR A 140 1.59 -7.12 -4.39
C THR A 140 0.63 -7.76 -5.39
N LEU A 141 -0.21 -6.97 -6.08
CA LEU A 141 -1.09 -7.49 -7.13
C LEU A 141 -0.32 -7.97 -8.37
N LYS A 142 0.74 -7.24 -8.78
CA LYS A 142 1.65 -7.73 -9.84
C LYS A 142 2.32 -9.04 -9.43
N HIS A 143 2.76 -9.17 -8.18
CA HIS A 143 3.39 -10.39 -7.66
C HIS A 143 2.41 -11.55 -7.48
N LEU A 144 1.12 -11.25 -7.30
CA LEU A 144 0.03 -12.22 -7.38
C LEU A 144 -0.27 -12.67 -8.83
N GLY A 145 0.40 -12.09 -9.83
CA GLY A 145 0.33 -12.54 -11.22
C GLY A 145 -0.56 -11.70 -12.14
N PHE A 146 -1.18 -10.63 -11.65
CA PHE A 146 -1.99 -9.74 -12.50
C PHE A 146 -1.12 -9.03 -13.56
N ASN A 147 -1.63 -8.98 -14.79
CA ASN A 147 -1.02 -8.23 -15.87
C ASN A 147 -1.32 -6.74 -15.73
N LEU A 148 -0.53 -6.05 -14.91
CA LEU A 148 -0.66 -4.61 -14.67
C LEU A 148 0.69 -3.91 -14.70
N ASN A 149 0.67 -2.61 -15.03
CA ASN A 149 1.84 -1.76 -14.87
C ASN A 149 1.82 -1.13 -13.46
N ARG A 150 2.71 -1.61 -12.58
CA ARG A 150 2.72 -1.19 -11.18
C ARG A 150 2.97 0.30 -10.97
N TYR A 151 3.75 0.94 -11.85
CA TYR A 151 4.04 2.37 -11.78
C TYR A 151 2.82 3.20 -12.16
N LYS A 152 2.22 2.90 -13.32
CA LYS A 152 1.03 3.62 -13.78
C LYS A 152 -0.12 3.50 -12.79
N LEU A 153 -0.33 2.30 -12.24
CA LEU A 153 -1.37 2.05 -11.25
C LEU A 153 -1.10 2.78 -9.92
N ALA A 154 0.12 2.70 -9.39
CA ALA A 154 0.50 3.35 -8.13
C ALA A 154 0.38 4.88 -8.18
N GLN A 155 0.53 5.48 -9.36
CA GLN A 155 0.45 6.93 -9.58
C GLN A 155 -0.99 7.45 -9.75
N GLN A 156 -1.99 6.56 -9.75
CA GLN A 156 -3.39 6.99 -9.81
C GLN A 156 -3.89 7.46 -8.44
N TYR A 157 -4.88 8.34 -8.44
CA TYR A 157 -5.61 8.67 -7.23
C TYR A 157 -6.40 7.46 -6.73
N SER A 158 -6.62 7.38 -5.42
CA SER A 158 -7.15 6.19 -4.75
C SER A 158 -8.47 5.67 -5.34
N LEU A 159 -9.45 6.55 -5.60
CA LEU A 159 -10.72 6.18 -6.25
C LEU A 159 -10.49 5.53 -7.62
N LYS A 160 -9.56 6.02 -8.45
CA LYS A 160 -9.26 5.42 -9.75
C LYS A 160 -8.66 4.03 -9.60
N ILE A 161 -7.78 3.82 -8.62
CA ILE A 161 -7.24 2.48 -8.30
C ILE A 161 -8.40 1.54 -7.98
N ILE A 162 -9.34 1.96 -7.11
CA ILE A 162 -10.48 1.13 -6.71
C ILE A 162 -11.38 0.83 -7.92
N GLU A 163 -11.75 1.84 -8.70
CA GLU A 163 -12.62 1.64 -9.87
C GLU A 163 -11.99 0.73 -10.94
N LEU A 164 -10.67 0.83 -11.15
CA LEU A 164 -9.96 0.00 -12.13
C LEU A 164 -9.89 -1.47 -11.73
N LEU A 165 -9.74 -1.76 -10.43
CA LEU A 165 -9.57 -3.11 -9.93
C LEU A 165 -10.91 -3.76 -9.53
N CYS A 166 -11.75 -3.03 -8.83
CA CYS A 166 -13.01 -3.53 -8.30
C CYS A 166 -14.20 -3.31 -9.25
N GLY A 167 -14.09 -2.43 -10.24
CA GLY A 167 -15.21 -2.00 -11.08
C GLY A 167 -16.01 -0.86 -10.43
N LYS A 168 -16.49 0.07 -11.25
CA LYS A 168 -17.25 1.25 -10.78
C LYS A 168 -18.54 0.86 -10.09
N GLU A 169 -19.21 -0.17 -10.60
CA GLU A 169 -20.46 -0.72 -10.08
C GLU A 169 -20.31 -1.38 -8.71
N ASN A 170 -19.11 -1.86 -8.36
CA ASN A 170 -18.83 -2.47 -7.06
C ASN A 170 -18.15 -1.49 -6.09
N THR A 171 -17.87 -0.26 -6.52
CA THR A 171 -17.22 0.77 -5.72
C THR A 171 -18.25 1.52 -4.88
N LYS A 172 -17.95 1.71 -3.59
CA LYS A 172 -18.79 2.48 -2.65
C LYS A 172 -17.99 3.58 -1.98
N THR A 173 -18.61 4.74 -1.83
CA THR A 173 -18.04 5.88 -1.10
C THR A 173 -18.75 6.03 0.24
N TRP A 174 -17.98 6.32 1.27
CA TRP A 174 -18.43 6.50 2.65
C TRP A 174 -17.87 7.80 3.21
N SER A 175 -18.70 8.51 3.98
CA SER A 175 -18.24 9.65 4.77
C SER A 175 -17.68 9.20 6.13
N PRO A 176 -16.97 10.07 6.88
CA PRO A 176 -16.52 9.80 8.24
C PRO A 176 -17.63 9.30 9.16
N GLU A 177 -18.83 9.89 9.06
CA GLU A 177 -20.00 9.52 9.87
C GLU A 177 -20.54 8.12 9.53
N GLN A 178 -20.13 7.56 8.38
CA GLN A 178 -20.52 6.23 7.92
C GLN A 178 -19.44 5.17 8.17
N PHE A 179 -18.36 5.49 8.87
CA PHE A 179 -17.26 4.56 9.12
C PHE A 179 -17.73 3.25 9.76
N SER A 180 -18.50 3.30 10.85
CA SER A 180 -19.05 2.08 11.48
C SER A 180 -19.98 1.31 10.54
N LYS A 181 -20.72 2.01 9.67
CA LYS A 181 -21.57 1.37 8.65
C LYS A 181 -20.73 0.67 7.57
N MET A 182 -19.59 1.24 7.18
CA MET A 182 -18.63 0.63 6.26
C MET A 182 -18.05 -0.65 6.85
N ILE A 183 -17.60 -0.61 8.11
CA ILE A 183 -17.07 -1.80 8.81
C ILE A 183 -18.14 -2.89 8.89
N SER A 184 -19.36 -2.56 9.34
CA SER A 184 -20.48 -3.52 9.37
C SER A 184 -20.85 -4.04 7.98
N TYR A 185 -20.76 -3.22 6.94
CA TYR A 185 -21.01 -3.64 5.57
C TYR A 185 -20.00 -4.71 5.11
N ILE A 186 -18.72 -4.57 5.49
CA ILE A 186 -17.67 -5.54 5.18
C ILE A 186 -17.86 -6.84 5.98
N LYS A 187 -18.15 -6.73 7.29
CA LYS A 187 -18.38 -7.91 8.16
C LYS A 187 -19.55 -8.79 7.71
N ASN A 188 -20.59 -8.20 7.13
CA ASN A 188 -21.82 -8.92 6.72
C ASN A 188 -21.80 -9.43 5.27
N ARG A 189 -20.64 -9.54 4.64
CA ARG A 189 -20.50 -10.03 3.26
C ARG A 189 -19.66 -11.29 3.17
N GLU A 190 -19.69 -11.91 1.98
CA GLU A 190 -18.79 -13.00 1.66
C GLU A 190 -17.34 -12.58 1.88
N GLU A 191 -16.53 -13.56 2.30
CA GLU A 191 -15.10 -13.40 2.53
C GLU A 191 -14.41 -12.89 1.25
N ASP A 192 -13.76 -11.74 1.35
CA ASP A 192 -13.02 -11.12 0.26
C ASP A 192 -11.93 -10.20 0.84
N VAL A 193 -10.99 -9.83 -0.01
CA VAL A 193 -10.12 -8.67 0.22
C VAL A 193 -10.80 -7.45 -0.38
N TYR A 194 -11.02 -6.44 0.43
CA TYR A 194 -11.49 -5.14 -0.06
C TYR A 194 -10.29 -4.24 -0.29
N LEU A 195 -10.33 -3.42 -1.34
CA LEU A 195 -9.47 -2.25 -1.38
C LEU A 195 -10.14 -1.09 -0.66
N ILE A 196 -9.35 -0.25 -0.01
CA ILE A 196 -9.79 1.01 0.60
C ILE A 196 -8.92 2.15 0.08
N GLY A 197 -9.56 3.20 -0.41
CA GLY A 197 -8.96 4.45 -0.85
C GLY A 197 -9.38 5.61 0.04
N LEU A 198 -8.41 6.44 0.42
CA LEU A 198 -8.56 7.66 1.22
C LEU A 198 -8.15 8.88 0.37
N SER A 199 -8.14 10.10 0.94
CA SER A 199 -7.78 11.30 0.17
C SER A 199 -6.38 11.27 -0.46
N CYS A 200 -5.40 10.68 0.21
CA CYS A 200 -4.01 10.60 -0.25
C CYS A 200 -3.37 9.22 0.01
N HIS A 201 -4.19 8.19 0.25
CA HIS A 201 -3.71 6.90 0.72
C HIS A 201 -4.55 5.75 0.17
N VAL A 202 -3.99 4.55 0.13
CA VAL A 202 -4.67 3.34 -0.33
C VAL A 202 -4.12 2.11 0.39
N GLY A 203 -4.95 1.09 0.58
CA GLY A 203 -4.54 -0.19 1.14
C GLY A 203 -5.60 -1.26 0.97
N PHE A 204 -5.45 -2.35 1.71
CA PHE A 204 -6.37 -3.47 1.74
C PHE A 204 -7.13 -3.52 3.07
N LEU A 205 -8.36 -4.00 3.03
CA LEU A 205 -9.09 -4.48 4.20
C LEU A 205 -9.29 -5.99 4.07
N SER A 206 -8.95 -6.74 5.13
CA SER A 206 -9.27 -8.16 5.25
C SER A 206 -10.24 -8.39 6.41
N LEU A 207 -11.17 -9.33 6.23
CA LEU A 207 -12.01 -9.84 7.31
C LEU A 207 -11.45 -11.17 7.78
N GLU A 208 -11.06 -11.26 9.06
CA GLU A 208 -10.59 -12.51 9.68
C GLU A 208 -11.22 -12.62 11.07
N ASN A 209 -11.93 -13.72 11.36
CA ASN A 209 -12.59 -13.96 12.65
C ASN A 209 -13.45 -12.77 13.12
N ASP A 210 -14.35 -12.28 12.26
CA ASP A 210 -15.22 -11.12 12.51
C ASP A 210 -14.49 -9.80 12.80
N THR A 211 -13.19 -9.75 12.53
CA THR A 211 -12.35 -8.58 12.71
C THR A 211 -11.90 -8.04 11.36
N VAL A 212 -12.11 -6.74 11.14
CA VAL A 212 -11.63 -6.06 9.93
C VAL A 212 -10.25 -5.48 10.21
N TYR A 213 -9.27 -5.87 9.41
CA TYR A 213 -7.90 -5.38 9.48
C TYR A 213 -7.62 -4.43 8.33
N PHE A 214 -6.83 -3.39 8.58
CA PHE A 214 -6.27 -2.51 7.57
C PHE A 214 -4.81 -2.88 7.32
N ILE A 215 -4.50 -3.20 6.06
CA ILE A 215 -3.16 -3.59 5.62
C ILE A 215 -2.66 -2.56 4.61
N HIS A 216 -1.59 -1.85 4.97
CA HIS A 216 -1.08 -0.75 4.15
C HIS A 216 0.39 -0.45 4.45
N SER A 217 1.05 0.27 3.54
CA SER A 217 2.33 0.93 3.83
C SER A 217 2.05 2.25 4.56
N SER A 218 2.29 2.29 5.87
CA SER A 218 1.88 3.41 6.73
C SER A 218 2.83 4.60 6.64
N TYR A 219 2.26 5.80 6.44
CA TYR A 219 2.97 7.08 6.58
C TYR A 219 2.89 7.65 8.01
N VAL A 220 2.17 6.96 8.89
CA VAL A 220 2.16 7.18 10.34
C VAL A 220 3.08 6.13 10.96
N ASP A 221 3.67 6.44 12.11
CA ASP A 221 4.50 5.51 12.88
C ASP A 221 3.88 4.08 12.89
N PRO A 222 4.65 3.01 12.63
CA PRO A 222 6.11 2.90 12.58
C PRO A 222 6.75 3.17 11.21
N LEU A 223 6.05 3.85 10.29
CA LEU A 223 6.56 4.17 8.95
C LEU A 223 6.98 2.92 8.16
N CYS A 224 6.12 1.90 8.13
CA CYS A 224 6.35 0.68 7.35
C CYS A 224 5.04 0.00 6.94
N VAL A 225 5.15 -1.09 6.18
CA VAL A 225 4.00 -1.96 5.89
C VAL A 225 3.55 -2.67 7.16
N ILE A 226 2.29 -2.45 7.53
CA ILE A 226 1.68 -2.99 8.75
C ILE A 226 0.33 -3.63 8.46
N LYS A 227 -0.13 -4.44 9.41
CA LYS A 227 -1.50 -4.87 9.57
C LYS A 227 -1.98 -4.36 10.92
N GLU A 228 -3.06 -3.59 10.92
CA GLU A 228 -3.66 -3.06 12.14
C GLU A 228 -5.18 -3.25 12.15
N TYR A 229 -5.80 -3.16 13.32
CA TYR A 229 -7.25 -3.18 13.45
C TYR A 229 -7.85 -1.96 12.73
N ALA A 230 -8.78 -2.17 11.81
CA ALA A 230 -9.37 -1.06 11.07
C ALA A 230 -10.11 -0.08 11.99
N GLU A 231 -10.82 -0.60 13.01
CA GLU A 231 -11.62 0.19 13.96
C GLU A 231 -10.77 1.13 14.85
N THR A 232 -9.47 0.86 15.01
CA THR A 232 -8.56 1.67 15.84
C THR A 232 -7.36 2.22 15.06
N SER A 233 -7.39 2.14 13.73
CA SER A 233 -6.33 2.67 12.86
C SER A 233 -6.31 4.21 12.90
N PRO A 234 -5.18 4.84 13.29
CA PRO A 234 -5.05 6.30 13.26
C PRO A 234 -5.21 6.88 11.85
N VAL A 235 -4.77 6.13 10.83
CA VAL A 235 -4.87 6.56 9.42
C VAL A 235 -6.33 6.58 8.97
N LEU A 236 -7.13 5.60 9.38
CA LEU A 236 -8.57 5.59 9.07
C LEU A 236 -9.34 6.61 9.91
N GLU A 237 -9.01 6.78 11.20
CA GLU A 237 -9.67 7.73 12.10
C GLU A 237 -9.63 9.18 11.58
N TYR A 238 -8.48 9.62 11.07
CA TYR A 238 -8.30 11.00 10.58
C TYR A 238 -8.66 11.21 9.09
N SER A 239 -9.25 10.20 8.44
CA SER A 239 -9.62 10.28 7.03
C SER A 239 -10.99 10.93 6.81
N ASN A 240 -11.09 11.77 5.76
CA ASN A 240 -12.32 12.52 5.45
C ASN A 240 -13.22 11.84 4.41
N VAL A 241 -12.76 10.74 3.80
CA VAL A 241 -13.50 9.98 2.79
C VAL A 241 -12.93 8.58 2.73
N PHE A 242 -13.81 7.61 2.52
CA PHE A 242 -13.43 6.23 2.24
C PHE A 242 -14.07 5.79 0.94
N VAL A 243 -13.30 5.12 0.10
CA VAL A 243 -13.79 4.47 -1.11
C VAL A 243 -13.41 3.01 -1.01
N THR A 244 -14.37 2.10 -1.10
CA THR A 244 -14.11 0.67 -0.96
C THR A 244 -14.65 -0.13 -2.14
N GLY A 245 -13.99 -1.22 -2.48
CA GLY A 245 -14.50 -2.19 -3.45
C GLY A 245 -13.99 -3.61 -3.16
N PRO A 246 -14.81 -4.66 -3.40
CA PRO A 246 -14.37 -6.05 -3.29
C PRO A 246 -13.43 -6.39 -4.45
N LEU A 247 -12.35 -7.12 -4.16
CA LEU A 247 -11.33 -7.43 -5.17
C LEU A 247 -11.62 -8.75 -5.88
N PHE A 248 -11.74 -9.86 -5.16
CA PHE A 248 -11.81 -11.19 -5.78
C PHE A 248 -13.23 -11.69 -6.03
N SER A 249 -14.25 -11.07 -5.43
CA SER A 249 -15.64 -11.24 -5.84
C SER A 249 -15.94 -10.57 -7.18
N ASN A 250 -15.07 -9.66 -7.65
CA ASN A 250 -15.14 -9.12 -9.01
C ASN A 250 -14.71 -10.20 -10.02
N LYS A 251 -15.67 -10.98 -10.50
CA LYS A 251 -15.47 -12.04 -11.51
C LYS A 251 -14.77 -11.53 -12.77
N ALA A 252 -15.00 -10.29 -13.18
CA ALA A 252 -14.32 -9.71 -14.33
C ALA A 252 -12.81 -9.53 -14.08
N LEU A 253 -12.43 -9.08 -12.88
CA LEU A 253 -11.01 -9.00 -12.49
C LEU A 253 -10.37 -10.40 -12.41
N VAL A 254 -11.06 -11.38 -11.81
CA VAL A 254 -10.55 -12.76 -11.73
C VAL A 254 -10.37 -13.38 -13.12
N LYS A 255 -11.31 -13.14 -14.03
CA LYS A 255 -11.20 -13.59 -15.43
C LYS A 255 -9.97 -12.98 -16.12
N LYS A 256 -9.73 -11.67 -15.93
CA LYS A 256 -8.52 -10.99 -16.45
C LYS A 256 -7.24 -11.64 -15.93
N TRP A 257 -7.21 -12.08 -14.67
CA TRP A 257 -6.07 -12.81 -14.12
C TRP A 257 -5.84 -14.15 -14.84
N ILE A 258 -6.88 -14.97 -15.02
CA ILE A 258 -6.76 -16.26 -15.71
C ILE A 258 -6.23 -16.07 -17.14
N GLU A 259 -6.85 -15.14 -17.88
CA GLU A 259 -6.57 -14.87 -19.29
C GLU A 259 -5.30 -14.03 -19.52
N GLN A 260 -4.65 -13.58 -18.46
CA GLN A 260 -3.53 -12.65 -18.50
C GLN A 260 -3.86 -11.35 -19.27
N GLU A 261 -5.11 -10.92 -19.23
CA GLU A 261 -5.55 -9.70 -19.88
C GLU A 261 -5.00 -8.47 -19.15
N ALA A 262 -4.51 -7.47 -19.89
CA ALA A 262 -3.91 -6.29 -19.31
C ALA A 262 -4.94 -5.42 -18.57
N ILE A 263 -4.59 -4.99 -17.36
CA ILE A 263 -5.30 -3.94 -16.61
C ILE A 263 -4.65 -2.61 -16.98
N THR A 264 -5.30 -1.86 -17.85
CA THR A 264 -4.75 -0.62 -18.40
C THR A 264 -5.29 0.60 -17.68
N VAL A 265 -4.36 1.47 -17.25
CA VAL A 265 -4.69 2.83 -16.86
C VAL A 265 -4.87 3.63 -18.15
N GLN A 266 -6.10 4.09 -18.38
CA GLN A 266 -6.46 5.01 -19.47
C GLN A 266 -5.99 6.43 -19.17
#